data_AF-A0A843GJM4-F1
#
_entry.id   AF-A0A843GJM4-F1
#
_cell.length_a   1.000
_cell.length_b   1.000
_cell.length_c   1.000
_cell.angle_alpha   90.00
_cell.angle_beta   90.00
_cell.angle_gamma   90.00
#
_symmetry.space_group_name_H-M   'P 1'
#
loop_
_entity.id
_entity.type
_entity.pdbx_description
1 polymer ?
#
loop_
_entity_poly.entity_id
_entity_poly.type
_entity_poly.pdbx_seq_one_letter_code
_entity_poly.pdbx_strand_id
1 'polypeptide(L)'
;MKKILLAFLSFLMCTCMYAQASKKASHVVLDGDGIPHYSGLAPLPDDFHSKAKAKGLYAEKSDLLFDAELPEEYSPLGELLGFIPDYSQGNYGTCYSFAGAYTIFISEAVNLSKLNHGYQYAKEMVDEYMQTQMFAPNVGITACTQWSEGGWYFEMFDNWVEKGGALLKNVKYSGSGYRQCNFLDPDIRGVEYRLLENPTNADIKRAVMKFGALAVAVHSSCLSTNPNIGACRTTSFNHAVVIVGWTKTHWIIQNSWDANTQNVFWYISQQSYPYNPTYVLVKNHVEKIVPIPEPDPDPQPDPAPNPDPQPQPDPTPVKDIIMYIAVGIFAILLIGVIIIRRK
;
A
#
# COMPACT_ATOMS: atom_id res chain seq x y z
N MET A 1 -19.58 -51.14 -4.98
CA MET A 1 -20.36 -50.36 -5.97
C MET A 1 -20.83 -49.00 -5.46
N LYS A 2 -21.62 -48.88 -4.37
CA LYS A 2 -22.13 -47.56 -3.90
C LYS A 2 -21.05 -46.47 -3.65
N LYS A 3 -19.91 -46.82 -3.05
CA LYS A 3 -18.80 -45.87 -2.81
C LYS A 3 -18.13 -45.36 -4.10
N ILE A 4 -18.05 -46.21 -5.13
CA ILE A 4 -17.48 -45.85 -6.44
C ILE A 4 -18.45 -44.92 -7.19
N LEU A 5 -19.75 -45.18 -7.11
CA LEU A 5 -20.78 -44.34 -7.72
C LEU A 5 -20.83 -42.94 -7.08
N LEU A 6 -20.68 -42.84 -5.75
CA LEU A 6 -20.60 -41.55 -5.06
C LEU A 6 -19.33 -40.76 -5.44
N ALA A 7 -18.18 -41.41 -5.52
CA ALA A 7 -16.94 -40.77 -5.96
C ALA A 7 -17.04 -40.26 -7.41
N PHE A 8 -17.66 -41.05 -8.30
CA PHE A 8 -17.87 -40.68 -9.70
C PHE A 8 -18.85 -39.52 -9.86
N LEU A 9 -19.96 -39.51 -9.11
CA LEU A 9 -20.91 -38.38 -9.09
C LEU A 9 -20.28 -37.11 -8.53
N SER A 10 -19.47 -37.22 -7.48
CA SER A 10 -18.75 -36.08 -6.91
C SER A 10 -17.74 -35.51 -7.91
N PHE A 11 -17.06 -36.38 -8.67
CA PHE A 11 -16.16 -35.96 -9.75
C PHE A 11 -16.91 -35.30 -10.91
N LEU A 12 -18.05 -35.86 -11.35
CA LEU A 12 -18.86 -35.31 -12.43
C LEU A 12 -19.47 -33.94 -12.07
N MET A 13 -19.94 -33.77 -10.83
CA MET A 13 -20.42 -32.47 -10.35
C MET A 13 -19.29 -31.44 -10.31
N CYS A 14 -18.10 -31.84 -9.85
CA CYS A 14 -16.93 -30.95 -9.81
C CYS A 14 -16.50 -30.50 -11.21
N THR A 15 -16.49 -31.40 -12.20
CA THR A 15 -16.12 -31.05 -13.59
C THR A 15 -17.20 -30.23 -14.30
N CYS A 16 -18.49 -30.48 -14.05
CA CYS A 16 -19.56 -29.63 -14.57
C CYS A 16 -19.54 -28.22 -13.97
N MET A 17 -19.28 -28.08 -12.67
CA MET A 17 -19.13 -26.78 -12.03
C MET A 17 -17.90 -26.03 -12.57
N TYR A 18 -16.78 -26.73 -12.78
CA TYR A 18 -15.58 -26.16 -13.40
C TYR A 18 -15.82 -25.69 -14.85
N ALA A 19 -16.58 -26.46 -15.65
CA ALA A 19 -16.90 -26.11 -17.03
C ALA A 19 -17.92 -24.97 -17.16
N GLN A 20 -18.80 -24.77 -16.17
CA GLN A 20 -19.69 -23.61 -16.11
C GLN A 20 -18.97 -22.35 -15.60
N ALA A 21 -18.03 -22.51 -14.65
CA ALA A 21 -17.16 -21.44 -14.17
C ALA A 21 -16.23 -20.90 -15.28
N SER A 22 -15.64 -21.79 -16.10
CA SER A 22 -14.72 -21.36 -17.17
C SER A 22 -15.39 -20.62 -18.34
N LYS A 23 -16.71 -20.71 -18.50
CA LYS A 23 -17.47 -19.94 -19.50
C LYS A 23 -17.89 -18.55 -19.00
N LYS A 24 -17.83 -18.28 -17.70
CA LYS A 24 -18.24 -17.00 -17.09
C LYS A 24 -17.09 -16.07 -16.73
N ALA A 25 -15.86 -16.56 -16.81
CA ALA A 25 -14.70 -15.90 -16.24
C ALA A 25 -13.82 -15.25 -17.31
N SER A 26 -13.63 -13.93 -17.18
CA SER A 26 -12.75 -13.06 -17.95
C SER A 26 -13.12 -12.80 -19.42
N HIS A 27 -13.63 -11.60 -19.68
CA HIS A 27 -13.49 -11.02 -21.01
C HIS A 27 -12.04 -10.57 -21.18
N VAL A 28 -11.34 -11.19 -22.13
CA VAL A 28 -10.09 -10.65 -22.67
C VAL A 28 -10.46 -9.37 -23.41
N VAL A 29 -9.96 -8.24 -22.95
CA VAL A 29 -10.13 -6.95 -23.61
C VAL A 29 -8.78 -6.48 -24.10
N LEU A 30 -8.69 -6.10 -25.36
CA LEU A 30 -7.48 -5.49 -25.88
C LEU A 30 -7.43 -4.03 -25.42
N ASP A 31 -6.28 -3.54 -24.93
CA ASP A 31 -6.08 -2.11 -24.72
C ASP A 31 -5.95 -1.35 -26.07
N GLY A 32 -5.70 -0.04 -26.01
CA GLY A 32 -5.49 0.80 -27.19
C GLY A 32 -4.33 0.36 -28.07
N ASP A 33 -3.41 -0.45 -27.54
CA ASP A 33 -2.24 -1.00 -28.23
C ASP A 33 -2.44 -2.46 -28.68
N GLY A 34 -3.62 -3.04 -28.45
CA GLY A 34 -3.96 -4.41 -28.86
C GLY A 34 -3.50 -5.50 -27.88
N ILE A 35 -3.04 -5.15 -26.67
CA ILE A 35 -2.57 -6.10 -25.65
C ILE A 35 -3.76 -6.64 -24.85
N PRO A 36 -3.89 -7.98 -24.72
CA PRO A 36 -4.99 -8.59 -23.97
C PRO A 36 -4.86 -8.37 -22.47
N HIS A 37 -5.85 -7.69 -21.90
CA HIS A 37 -6.04 -7.48 -20.46
C HIS A 37 -7.26 -8.23 -19.97
N TYR A 38 -7.18 -8.70 -18.73
CA TYR A 38 -8.25 -9.48 -18.11
C TYR A 38 -9.12 -8.54 -17.30
N SER A 39 -10.39 -8.47 -17.69
CA SER A 39 -11.40 -7.70 -16.99
C SER A 39 -12.10 -8.61 -15.97
N GLY A 40 -12.17 -8.16 -14.73
CA GLY A 40 -12.56 -8.94 -13.55
C GLY A 40 -13.75 -8.39 -12.79
N LEU A 41 -14.44 -7.39 -13.32
CA LEU A 41 -15.65 -6.88 -12.68
C LEU A 41 -16.83 -7.75 -13.11
N ALA A 42 -17.48 -8.40 -12.14
CA ALA A 42 -18.70 -9.16 -12.41
C ALA A 42 -19.87 -8.22 -12.76
N PRO A 43 -20.96 -8.70 -13.38
CA PRO A 43 -22.20 -7.93 -13.45
C PRO A 43 -22.68 -7.50 -12.06
N LEU A 44 -23.25 -6.29 -11.94
CA LEU A 44 -23.78 -5.81 -10.67
C LEU A 44 -25.04 -6.61 -10.33
N PRO A 45 -25.17 -7.19 -9.11
CA PRO A 45 -26.40 -7.85 -8.72
C PRO A 45 -27.60 -6.89 -8.78
N ASP A 46 -28.74 -7.33 -9.32
CA ASP A 46 -29.94 -6.49 -9.46
C ASP A 46 -30.43 -5.93 -8.12
N ASP A 47 -30.18 -6.64 -7.02
CA ASP A 47 -30.57 -6.24 -5.66
C ASP A 47 -29.52 -5.41 -4.91
N PHE A 48 -28.37 -5.11 -5.54
CA PHE A 48 -27.25 -4.42 -4.90
C PHE A 48 -27.68 -3.11 -4.24
N HIS A 49 -28.31 -2.21 -4.99
CA HIS A 49 -28.74 -0.91 -4.48
C HIS A 49 -29.72 -1.05 -3.30
N SER A 50 -30.63 -2.03 -3.36
CA SER A 50 -31.59 -2.27 -2.28
C SER A 50 -30.91 -2.76 -1.00
N LYS A 51 -29.93 -3.67 -1.13
CA LYS A 51 -29.12 -4.17 -0.01
C LYS A 51 -28.24 -3.08 0.57
N ALA A 52 -27.60 -2.28 -0.27
CA ALA A 52 -26.75 -1.18 0.16
C ALA A 52 -27.55 -0.11 0.93
N LYS A 53 -28.75 0.22 0.44
CA LYS A 53 -29.68 1.12 1.13
C LYS A 53 -30.16 0.54 2.46
N ALA A 54 -30.50 -0.74 2.51
CA ALA A 54 -30.89 -1.43 3.75
C ALA A 54 -29.76 -1.48 4.80
N LYS A 55 -28.49 -1.57 4.35
CA LYS A 55 -27.30 -1.50 5.20
C LYS A 55 -26.90 -0.06 5.58
N GLY A 56 -27.57 0.97 5.08
CA GLY A 56 -27.20 2.37 5.32
C GLY A 56 -25.83 2.75 4.74
N LEU A 57 -25.44 2.10 3.64
CA LEU A 57 -24.10 2.31 3.05
C LEU A 57 -24.00 3.58 2.22
N TYR A 58 -25.08 4.25 1.85
CA TYR A 58 -24.98 5.48 1.05
C TYR A 58 -24.46 6.64 1.90
N ALA A 59 -23.48 7.37 1.36
CA ALA A 59 -23.04 8.62 1.93
C ALA A 59 -24.13 9.67 1.75
N GLU A 60 -24.39 10.43 2.81
CA GLU A 60 -25.23 11.61 2.73
C GLU A 60 -24.45 12.76 2.09
N LYS A 61 -25.15 13.69 1.44
CA LYS A 61 -24.48 14.86 0.84
C LYS A 61 -23.69 15.66 1.88
N SER A 62 -24.17 15.71 3.12
CA SER A 62 -23.49 16.32 4.26
C SER A 62 -22.13 15.68 4.56
N ASP A 63 -21.95 14.39 4.27
CA ASP A 63 -20.68 13.70 4.48
C ASP A 63 -19.59 14.23 3.54
N LEU A 64 -19.97 14.88 2.43
CA LEU A 64 -19.05 15.44 1.45
C LEU A 64 -18.82 16.95 1.62
N LEU A 65 -19.63 17.65 2.41
CA LEU A 65 -19.51 19.09 2.56
C LEU A 65 -18.28 19.45 3.42
N PHE A 66 -17.46 20.34 2.89
CA PHE A 66 -16.41 21.10 3.57
C PHE A 66 -16.24 22.44 2.84
N ASP A 67 -15.80 23.47 3.54
CA ASP A 67 -15.84 24.86 3.06
C ASP A 67 -14.75 25.23 2.04
N ALA A 68 -13.87 24.29 1.67
CA ALA A 68 -12.78 24.59 0.76
C ALA A 68 -13.25 24.53 -0.72
N GLU A 69 -12.78 25.50 -1.50
CA GLU A 69 -12.96 25.51 -2.94
C GLU A 69 -12.25 24.30 -3.59
N LEU A 70 -12.87 23.74 -4.62
CA LEU A 70 -12.27 22.64 -5.37
C LEU A 70 -11.17 23.19 -6.29
N PRO A 71 -9.91 22.75 -6.14
CA PRO A 71 -8.86 23.18 -7.04
C PRO A 71 -9.11 22.64 -8.47
N GLU A 72 -8.60 23.35 -9.47
CA GLU A 72 -8.72 22.94 -10.88
C GLU A 72 -8.08 21.57 -11.12
N GLU A 73 -6.98 21.29 -10.42
CA GLU A 73 -6.27 20.02 -10.43
C GLU A 73 -5.98 19.57 -8.99
N TYR A 74 -6.00 18.27 -8.75
CA TYR A 74 -5.68 17.69 -7.46
C TYR A 74 -5.07 16.32 -7.63
N SER A 75 -3.90 16.12 -7.05
CA SER A 75 -3.33 14.80 -6.82
C SER A 75 -2.84 14.79 -5.38
N PRO A 76 -3.59 14.19 -4.42
CA PRO A 76 -3.25 14.19 -3.00
C PRO A 76 -1.87 13.59 -2.74
N LEU A 77 -1.38 12.81 -3.70
CA LEU A 77 -0.17 12.03 -3.58
C LEU A 77 0.88 12.42 -4.64
N GLY A 78 0.93 13.65 -5.17
CA GLY A 78 1.87 14.04 -6.24
C GLY A 78 3.23 13.32 -6.24
N GLU A 79 3.97 13.38 -5.13
CA GLU A 79 5.21 12.60 -4.92
C GLU A 79 4.98 11.17 -4.40
N LEU A 80 3.95 10.94 -3.56
CA LEU A 80 3.58 9.63 -2.98
C LEU A 80 3.11 8.60 -4.01
N LEU A 81 2.59 9.05 -5.15
CA LEU A 81 2.14 8.25 -6.28
C LEU A 81 3.30 7.44 -6.87
N GLY A 82 4.53 7.97 -6.81
CA GLY A 82 5.74 7.24 -7.20
C GLY A 82 6.12 6.11 -6.23
N PHE A 83 5.49 6.03 -5.06
CA PHE A 83 5.74 5.02 -4.01
C PHE A 83 4.62 4.00 -3.90
N ILE A 84 3.58 4.06 -4.74
CA ILE A 84 2.58 3.00 -4.80
C ILE A 84 3.19 1.89 -5.66
N PRO A 85 3.58 0.74 -5.10
CA PRO A 85 4.12 -0.33 -5.91
C PRO A 85 3.13 -0.73 -6.98
N ASP A 86 3.71 -0.96 -8.14
CA ASP A 86 3.00 -1.30 -9.33
C ASP A 86 2.69 -2.79 -9.32
N TYR A 87 1.50 -3.14 -8.88
CA TYR A 87 1.05 -4.52 -8.95
C TYR A 87 0.21 -4.75 -10.19
N SER A 88 0.65 -5.72 -10.97
CA SER A 88 -0.12 -6.28 -12.06
C SER A 88 -1.03 -7.38 -11.56
N GLN A 89 -2.31 -7.29 -11.91
CA GLN A 89 -3.28 -8.36 -11.75
C GLN A 89 -2.93 -9.56 -12.65
N GLY A 90 -2.07 -9.38 -13.66
CA GLY A 90 -1.71 -10.41 -14.64
C GLY A 90 -2.91 -10.88 -15.45
N ASN A 91 -2.92 -12.17 -15.79
CA ASN A 91 -3.97 -12.78 -16.60
C ASN A 91 -5.23 -13.19 -15.81
N TYR A 92 -5.56 -12.45 -14.76
CA TYR A 92 -6.59 -12.84 -13.81
C TYR A 92 -7.63 -11.74 -13.67
N GLY A 93 -8.90 -12.14 -13.56
CA GLY A 93 -10.05 -11.24 -13.35
C GLY A 93 -10.11 -10.68 -11.92
N THR A 94 -9.01 -10.14 -11.39
CA THR A 94 -8.87 -9.69 -10.01
C THR A 94 -8.86 -8.17 -9.86
N CYS A 95 -9.15 -7.40 -10.91
CA CYS A 95 -9.13 -5.94 -10.86
C CYS A 95 -9.99 -5.32 -9.74
N TYR A 96 -11.15 -5.90 -9.43
CA TYR A 96 -11.99 -5.46 -8.29
C TYR A 96 -11.24 -5.54 -6.97
N SER A 97 -10.41 -6.56 -6.81
CA SER A 97 -9.64 -6.80 -5.61
C SER A 97 -8.50 -5.80 -5.47
N PHE A 98 -7.81 -5.51 -6.58
CA PHE A 98 -6.78 -4.48 -6.63
C PHE A 98 -7.35 -3.08 -6.41
N ALA A 99 -8.49 -2.77 -7.03
CA ALA A 99 -9.17 -1.50 -6.84
C ALA A 99 -9.56 -1.28 -5.37
N GLY A 100 -10.09 -2.29 -4.70
CA GLY A 100 -10.40 -2.21 -3.28
C GLY A 100 -9.15 -2.02 -2.40
N ALA A 101 -8.09 -2.79 -2.65
CA ALA A 101 -6.83 -2.69 -1.91
C ALA A 101 -6.15 -1.32 -2.07
N TYR A 102 -6.01 -0.85 -3.32
CA TYR A 102 -5.46 0.48 -3.60
C TYR A 102 -6.32 1.58 -2.96
N THR A 103 -7.65 1.43 -2.94
CA THR A 103 -8.54 2.41 -2.29
C THR A 103 -8.27 2.53 -0.81
N ILE A 104 -8.17 1.40 -0.09
CA ILE A 104 -7.85 1.39 1.35
C ILE A 104 -6.50 2.05 1.59
N PHE A 105 -5.51 1.58 0.85
CA PHE A 105 -4.12 1.98 1.04
C PHE A 105 -3.90 3.47 0.80
N ILE A 106 -4.35 3.97 -0.36
CA ILE A 106 -4.19 5.37 -0.74
C ILE A 106 -4.99 6.27 0.20
N SER A 107 -6.20 5.86 0.60
CA SER A 107 -7.00 6.61 1.57
C SER A 107 -6.31 6.73 2.91
N GLU A 108 -5.69 5.65 3.39
CA GLU A 108 -4.90 5.66 4.62
C GLU A 108 -3.70 6.60 4.53
N ALA A 109 -2.91 6.52 3.44
CA ALA A 109 -1.77 7.40 3.21
C ALA A 109 -2.18 8.88 3.18
N VAL A 110 -3.32 9.20 2.56
CA VAL A 110 -3.89 10.56 2.54
C VAL A 110 -4.33 10.99 3.93
N ASN A 111 -4.95 10.12 4.72
CA ASN A 111 -5.36 10.45 6.08
C ASN A 111 -4.16 10.68 7.00
N LEU A 112 -3.14 9.81 6.94
CA LEU A 112 -1.92 9.95 7.73
C LEU A 112 -1.14 11.23 7.38
N SER A 113 -1.07 11.60 6.10
CA SER A 113 -0.39 12.83 5.68
C SER A 113 -1.08 14.10 6.21
N LYS A 114 -2.41 14.06 6.43
CA LYS A 114 -3.17 15.17 7.03
C LYS A 114 -2.98 15.29 8.55
N LEU A 115 -2.59 14.22 9.24
CA LEU A 115 -2.44 14.18 10.70
C LEU A 115 -1.11 14.78 11.22
N ASN A 116 -0.44 15.66 10.45
CA ASN A 116 0.81 16.33 10.81
C ASN A 116 2.02 15.41 11.09
N HIS A 117 1.94 14.11 10.84
CA HIS A 117 3.11 13.23 10.87
C HIS A 117 4.08 13.50 9.70
N GLY A 118 3.65 14.33 8.74
CA GLY A 118 4.45 14.75 7.62
C GLY A 118 4.48 13.70 6.50
N TYR A 119 4.88 14.16 5.32
CA TYR A 119 4.98 13.35 4.12
C TYR A 119 5.90 12.12 4.30
N GLN A 120 7.02 12.28 5.01
CA GLN A 120 7.98 11.19 5.21
C GLN A 120 7.42 10.05 6.04
N TYR A 121 6.64 10.34 7.09
CA TYR A 121 5.98 9.29 7.87
C TYR A 121 4.93 8.56 7.05
N ALA A 122 4.12 9.29 6.27
CA ALA A 122 3.17 8.67 5.35
C ALA A 122 3.90 7.78 4.34
N LYS A 123 5.07 8.20 3.85
CA LYS A 123 5.92 7.42 2.95
C LYS A 123 6.53 6.18 3.62
N GLU A 124 7.10 6.29 4.81
CA GLU A 124 7.67 5.15 5.55
C GLU A 124 6.60 4.13 5.90
N MET A 125 5.42 4.61 6.34
CA MET A 125 4.24 3.79 6.52
C MET A 125 3.80 3.18 5.20
N VAL A 126 3.80 3.90 4.08
CA VAL A 126 3.51 3.37 2.75
C VAL A 126 4.52 2.30 2.36
N ASP A 127 5.81 2.49 2.56
CA ASP A 127 6.84 1.52 2.22
C ASP A 127 6.74 0.28 3.11
N GLU A 128 6.59 0.44 4.43
CA GLU A 128 6.37 -0.66 5.37
C GLU A 128 5.03 -1.34 5.12
N TYR A 129 3.94 -0.59 4.94
CA TYR A 129 2.62 -1.12 4.62
C TYR A 129 2.55 -1.68 3.21
N MET A 130 3.36 -1.32 2.23
CA MET A 130 3.26 -1.94 0.91
C MET A 130 4.15 -3.17 0.81
N GLN A 131 5.36 -3.11 1.36
CA GLN A 131 6.24 -4.27 1.42
C GLN A 131 5.72 -5.34 2.37
N THR A 132 5.04 -4.94 3.45
CA THR A 132 4.49 -5.87 4.44
C THR A 132 2.99 -6.03 4.34
N GLN A 133 2.23 -4.94 4.18
CA GLN A 133 0.78 -4.89 4.35
C GLN A 133 -0.05 -4.66 3.10
N MET A 134 0.51 -4.67 1.88
CA MET A 134 -0.40 -4.52 0.76
C MET A 134 -1.35 -5.68 0.91
N PHE A 135 -2.63 -5.38 0.87
CA PHE A 135 -3.61 -6.41 1.00
C PHE A 135 -3.26 -7.37 -0.14
N ALA A 136 -2.86 -8.61 0.16
CA ALA A 136 -3.52 -9.68 -0.57
C ALA A 136 -4.94 -9.35 -0.23
N PRO A 137 -5.74 -8.82 -1.18
CA PRO A 137 -7.09 -8.48 -0.81
C PRO A 137 -7.68 -9.69 -0.11
N ASN A 138 -8.76 -9.47 0.59
CA ASN A 138 -9.70 -10.53 0.73
C ASN A 138 -10.29 -10.94 -0.64
N VAL A 139 -9.42 -11.29 -1.60
CA VAL A 139 -9.60 -12.36 -2.57
C VAL A 139 -9.86 -13.69 -1.86
N GLY A 140 -9.92 -13.73 -0.52
CA GLY A 140 -9.95 -14.91 0.29
C GLY A 140 -11.19 -15.14 1.16
N ILE A 141 -12.22 -14.30 1.09
CA ILE A 141 -13.46 -14.61 1.81
C ILE A 141 -14.67 -14.61 0.90
N THR A 142 -14.74 -13.73 -0.09
CA THR A 142 -15.61 -13.94 -1.27
C THR A 142 -14.87 -14.61 -2.43
N ALA A 143 -13.56 -14.43 -2.57
CA ALA A 143 -12.81 -15.11 -3.62
C ALA A 143 -12.03 -16.36 -3.17
N CYS A 144 -12.12 -16.79 -1.91
CA CYS A 144 -11.68 -18.15 -1.59
C CYS A 144 -12.48 -19.20 -2.41
N THR A 145 -13.53 -18.83 -3.16
CA THR A 145 -14.24 -19.72 -4.10
C THR A 145 -14.09 -19.40 -5.60
N GLN A 146 -13.76 -18.17 -6.04
CA GLN A 146 -13.92 -17.79 -7.47
C GLN A 146 -12.96 -16.69 -8.02
N TRP A 147 -11.65 -16.78 -7.74
CA TRP A 147 -10.61 -15.80 -8.16
C TRP A 147 -10.67 -15.33 -9.62
N SER A 148 -11.04 -16.21 -10.55
CA SER A 148 -11.06 -15.90 -12.00
C SER A 148 -12.41 -15.41 -12.51
N GLU A 149 -13.49 -15.62 -11.78
CA GLU A 149 -14.86 -15.34 -12.27
C GLU A 149 -15.24 -13.86 -12.19
N GLY A 150 -14.35 -13.05 -11.62
CA GLY A 150 -14.60 -11.65 -11.32
C GLY A 150 -15.38 -11.46 -10.03
N GLY A 151 -15.57 -10.20 -9.64
CA GLY A 151 -16.24 -9.82 -8.41
C GLY A 151 -16.41 -8.32 -8.31
N TRP A 152 -16.77 -7.84 -7.13
CA TRP A 152 -16.92 -6.42 -6.84
C TRP A 152 -16.08 -5.98 -5.64
N TYR A 153 -15.50 -4.79 -5.70
CA TYR A 153 -14.69 -4.25 -4.61
C TYR A 153 -15.50 -4.03 -3.31
N PHE A 154 -16.83 -3.84 -3.37
CA PHE A 154 -17.65 -3.74 -2.15
C PHE A 154 -17.71 -5.04 -1.35
N GLU A 155 -17.62 -6.19 -2.02
CA GLU A 155 -17.52 -7.48 -1.33
C GLU A 155 -16.19 -7.61 -0.60
N MET A 156 -15.14 -7.04 -1.17
CA MET A 156 -13.85 -6.92 -0.50
C MET A 156 -13.97 -6.01 0.72
N PHE A 157 -14.64 -4.86 0.62
CA PHE A 157 -14.83 -3.96 1.75
C PHE A 157 -15.73 -4.56 2.84
N ASP A 158 -16.82 -5.25 2.50
CA ASP A 158 -17.64 -6.02 3.45
C ASP A 158 -16.74 -7.00 4.23
N ASN A 159 -15.92 -7.79 3.53
CA ASN A 159 -15.02 -8.74 4.20
C ASN A 159 -13.96 -8.06 5.05
N TRP A 160 -13.41 -6.95 4.59
CA TRP A 160 -12.42 -6.21 5.34
C TRP A 160 -13.00 -5.58 6.61
N VAL A 161 -14.22 -5.03 6.52
CA VAL A 161 -14.97 -4.50 7.65
C VAL A 161 -15.50 -5.61 8.55
N GLU A 162 -15.77 -6.83 8.08
CA GLU A 162 -16.29 -7.90 8.95
C GLU A 162 -15.19 -8.74 9.60
N LYS A 163 -14.12 -9.02 8.85
CA LYS A 163 -13.16 -10.09 9.17
C LYS A 163 -11.70 -9.63 9.19
N GLY A 164 -11.43 -8.37 8.84
CA GLY A 164 -10.07 -7.84 8.77
C GLY A 164 -9.38 -8.11 7.44
N GLY A 165 -8.13 -7.67 7.36
CA GLY A 165 -7.26 -7.77 6.19
C GLY A 165 -6.22 -8.87 6.32
N ALA A 166 -5.39 -9.03 5.29
CA ALA A 166 -4.19 -9.84 5.36
C ALA A 166 -3.02 -9.09 4.71
N LEU A 167 -1.84 -9.28 5.31
CA LEU A 167 -0.59 -8.69 4.86
C LEU A 167 -0.03 -9.43 3.64
N LEU A 168 0.41 -8.75 2.58
CA LEU A 168 1.01 -9.36 1.39
C LEU A 168 2.24 -10.20 1.75
N LYS A 169 3.04 -9.80 2.77
CA LYS A 169 4.19 -10.61 3.22
C LYS A 169 3.75 -11.98 3.75
N ASN A 170 2.53 -12.08 4.25
CA ASN A 170 1.93 -13.33 4.74
C ASN A 170 1.20 -14.09 3.63
N VAL A 171 0.76 -13.39 2.57
CA VAL A 171 -0.03 -13.95 1.48
C VAL A 171 0.48 -13.43 0.13
N LYS A 172 1.44 -14.13 -0.48
CA LYS A 172 1.97 -13.77 -1.80
C LYS A 172 0.88 -13.92 -2.88
N TYR A 173 0.64 -12.86 -3.66
CA TYR A 173 -0.21 -12.93 -4.85
C TYR A 173 0.39 -13.92 -5.86
N SER A 174 -0.30 -15.03 -6.11
CA SER A 174 0.14 -16.04 -7.08
C SER A 174 -0.53 -15.92 -8.44
N GLY A 175 -1.58 -15.10 -8.54
CA GLY A 175 -2.47 -15.07 -9.69
C GLY A 175 -3.31 -16.34 -9.85
N SER A 176 -2.74 -17.54 -9.64
CA SER A 176 -3.46 -18.81 -9.70
C SER A 176 -4.27 -19.07 -8.42
N GLY A 177 -5.53 -19.50 -8.61
CA GLY A 177 -6.55 -19.57 -7.58
C GLY A 177 -6.34 -20.63 -6.49
N TYR A 178 -7.08 -20.42 -5.40
CA TYR A 178 -7.27 -21.28 -4.23
C TYR A 178 -6.02 -21.52 -3.36
N ARG A 179 -5.81 -20.62 -2.40
CA ARG A 179 -5.12 -20.95 -1.14
C ARG A 179 -6.12 -20.78 0.00
N GLN A 180 -6.02 -21.62 1.03
CA GLN A 180 -6.81 -21.45 2.24
C GLN A 180 -6.47 -20.11 2.89
N CYS A 181 -7.50 -19.33 3.16
CA CYS A 181 -7.42 -17.96 3.62
C CYS A 181 -7.36 -17.91 5.17
N ASN A 182 -6.40 -18.62 5.76
CA ASN A 182 -6.24 -18.74 7.22
C ASN A 182 -5.42 -17.59 7.84
N PHE A 183 -5.21 -16.49 7.12
CA PHE A 183 -4.21 -15.46 7.45
C PHE A 183 -4.80 -14.07 7.68
N LEU A 184 -6.08 -14.01 8.08
CA LEU A 184 -6.73 -12.75 8.37
C LEU A 184 -6.27 -12.22 9.72
N ASP A 185 -5.80 -10.98 9.72
CA ASP A 185 -5.44 -10.24 10.90
C ASP A 185 -6.64 -9.34 11.28
N PRO A 186 -7.38 -9.66 12.37
CA PRO A 186 -8.52 -8.86 12.80
C PRO A 186 -8.12 -7.45 13.22
N ASP A 187 -6.84 -7.18 13.49
CA ASP A 187 -6.36 -5.85 13.83
C ASP A 187 -6.22 -4.94 12.60
N ILE A 188 -6.31 -5.48 11.39
CA ILE A 188 -6.27 -4.73 10.12
C ILE A 188 -7.69 -4.65 9.56
N ARG A 189 -8.62 -4.19 10.38
CA ARG A 189 -10.05 -4.13 10.06
C ARG A 189 -10.46 -2.69 9.74
N GLY A 190 -11.17 -2.53 8.63
CA GLY A 190 -11.79 -1.25 8.30
C GLY A 190 -12.96 -0.98 9.25
N VAL A 191 -13.21 0.30 9.54
CA VAL A 191 -14.36 0.67 10.38
C VAL A 191 -15.64 0.58 9.55
N GLU A 192 -15.65 1.28 8.43
CA GLU A 192 -16.80 1.36 7.56
C GLU A 192 -16.42 1.83 6.16
N TYR A 193 -17.35 1.61 5.24
CA TYR A 193 -17.29 2.19 3.93
C TYR A 193 -18.63 2.80 3.52
N ARG A 194 -18.62 3.74 2.56
CA ARG A 194 -19.83 4.38 2.04
C ARG A 194 -19.86 4.44 0.52
N LEU A 195 -21.06 4.45 -0.05
CA LEU A 195 -21.34 4.52 -1.48
C LEU A 195 -21.81 5.93 -1.86
N LEU A 196 -21.38 6.45 -3.01
CA LEU A 196 -21.99 7.65 -3.57
C LEU A 196 -23.12 7.27 -4.54
N GLU A 197 -24.36 7.69 -4.25
CA GLU A 197 -25.52 7.50 -5.14
C GLU A 197 -25.55 8.64 -6.17
N ASN A 198 -25.38 8.31 -7.46
CA ASN A 198 -25.44 9.27 -8.58
C ASN A 198 -24.62 10.57 -8.37
N PRO A 199 -23.33 10.50 -8.00
CA PRO A 199 -22.57 11.69 -7.68
C PRO A 199 -22.30 12.56 -8.90
N THR A 200 -22.24 13.87 -8.68
CA THR A 200 -21.68 14.81 -9.66
C THR A 200 -20.15 14.73 -9.65
N ASN A 201 -19.50 15.29 -10.69
CA ASN A 201 -18.04 15.45 -10.67
C ASN A 201 -17.54 16.22 -9.44
N ALA A 202 -18.32 17.18 -8.94
CA ALA A 202 -17.97 17.92 -7.72
C ALA A 202 -18.04 17.03 -6.47
N ASP A 203 -19.00 16.11 -6.40
CA ASP A 203 -19.12 15.17 -5.28
C ASP A 203 -17.96 14.18 -5.26
N ILE A 204 -17.56 13.66 -6.43
CA ILE A 204 -16.38 12.79 -6.58
C ILE A 204 -15.10 13.54 -6.15
N LYS A 205 -14.90 14.78 -6.63
CA LYS A 205 -13.73 15.61 -6.24
C LYS A 205 -13.67 15.84 -4.73
N ARG A 206 -14.81 16.17 -4.11
CA ARG A 206 -14.91 16.35 -2.65
C ARG A 206 -14.59 15.06 -1.91
N ALA A 207 -15.13 13.92 -2.37
CA ALA A 207 -14.84 12.63 -1.77
C ALA A 207 -13.35 12.29 -1.87
N VAL A 208 -12.72 12.54 -3.02
CA VAL A 208 -11.28 12.31 -3.19
C VAL A 208 -10.43 13.19 -2.28
N MET A 209 -10.74 14.48 -2.17
CA MET A 209 -10.04 15.38 -1.24
C MET A 209 -10.24 15.00 0.22
N LYS A 210 -11.45 14.62 0.60
CA LYS A 210 -11.80 14.38 2.00
C LYS A 210 -11.29 13.01 2.48
N PHE A 211 -11.45 11.97 1.67
CA PHE A 211 -11.23 10.58 2.08
C PHE A 211 -10.05 9.90 1.36
N GLY A 212 -9.53 10.47 0.27
CA GLY A 212 -8.40 9.92 -0.49
C GLY A 212 -8.84 9.22 -1.78
N ALA A 213 -8.46 7.97 -1.98
CA ALA A 213 -8.80 7.25 -3.20
C ALA A 213 -10.26 6.83 -3.25
N LEU A 214 -10.80 6.62 -4.46
CA LEU A 214 -12.11 6.02 -4.67
C LEU A 214 -12.03 4.84 -5.64
N ALA A 215 -12.51 3.66 -5.21
CA ALA A 215 -12.71 2.52 -6.10
C ALA A 215 -13.86 2.80 -7.07
N VAL A 216 -13.67 2.50 -8.36
CA VAL A 216 -14.64 2.82 -9.41
C VAL A 216 -14.75 1.68 -10.41
N ALA A 217 -15.93 1.52 -11.02
CA ALA A 217 -16.16 0.62 -12.13
C ALA A 217 -16.09 1.40 -13.45
N VAL A 218 -15.31 0.92 -14.41
CA VAL A 218 -15.17 1.49 -15.76
C VAL A 218 -15.34 0.41 -16.82
N HIS A 219 -15.55 0.85 -18.05
CA HIS A 219 -15.23 0.02 -19.19
C HIS A 219 -13.75 0.16 -19.51
N SER A 220 -13.03 -0.95 -19.62
CA SER A 220 -11.59 -0.97 -19.87
C SER A 220 -11.17 -0.20 -21.12
N SER A 221 -11.98 -0.20 -22.19
CA SER A 221 -11.69 0.56 -23.41
C SER A 221 -11.72 2.09 -23.24
N CYS A 222 -12.21 2.59 -22.10
CA CYS A 222 -12.21 4.02 -21.79
C CYS A 222 -10.90 4.48 -21.13
N LEU A 223 -10.02 3.55 -20.75
CA LEU A 223 -8.76 3.85 -20.11
C LEU A 223 -7.70 4.10 -21.19
N SER A 224 -6.91 5.16 -21.00
CA SER A 224 -5.73 5.41 -21.81
C SER A 224 -4.57 5.95 -20.97
N THR A 225 -3.35 5.58 -21.35
CA THR A 225 -2.13 6.24 -20.88
C THR A 225 -1.97 7.64 -21.48
N ASN A 226 -2.72 7.97 -22.54
CA ASN A 226 -2.73 9.28 -23.17
C ASN A 226 -3.78 10.19 -22.52
N PRO A 227 -3.38 11.32 -21.88
CA PRO A 227 -4.31 12.27 -21.29
C PRO A 227 -5.15 13.03 -22.33
N ASN A 228 -4.87 12.91 -23.63
CA ASN A 228 -5.67 13.52 -24.69
C ASN A 228 -6.83 12.65 -25.16
N ILE A 229 -7.15 11.55 -24.45
CA ILE A 229 -8.29 10.72 -24.80
C ILE A 229 -9.60 11.51 -24.67
N GLY A 230 -10.45 11.39 -25.69
CA GLY A 230 -11.79 11.97 -25.71
C GLY A 230 -12.74 11.27 -24.73
N ALA A 231 -13.98 11.78 -24.66
CA ALA A 231 -15.01 11.17 -23.82
C ALA A 231 -15.36 9.76 -24.31
N CYS A 232 -15.38 8.81 -23.38
CA CYS A 232 -15.86 7.46 -23.64
C CYS A 232 -17.37 7.39 -23.35
N ARG A 233 -18.13 6.85 -24.30
CA ARG A 233 -19.61 6.74 -24.20
C ARG A 233 -20.01 5.29 -24.21
N THR A 234 -19.93 4.64 -23.07
CA THR A 234 -20.39 3.26 -22.85
C THR A 234 -21.16 3.17 -21.55
N THR A 235 -22.15 2.29 -21.52
CA THR A 235 -23.01 2.04 -20.35
C THR A 235 -22.67 0.73 -19.66
N SER A 236 -21.71 -0.03 -20.17
CA SER A 236 -21.23 -1.28 -19.58
C SER A 236 -19.95 -1.06 -18.78
N PHE A 237 -19.75 -1.89 -17.75
CA PHE A 237 -18.53 -1.91 -16.94
C PHE A 237 -18.00 -3.33 -16.90
N ASN A 238 -16.69 -3.47 -16.98
CA ASN A 238 -16.01 -4.75 -16.94
C ASN A 238 -14.72 -4.69 -16.12
N HIS A 239 -14.27 -3.50 -15.74
CA HIS A 239 -12.99 -3.31 -15.09
C HIS A 239 -13.12 -2.38 -13.88
N ALA A 240 -12.39 -2.67 -12.81
CA ALA A 240 -12.35 -1.85 -11.62
C ALA A 240 -10.98 -1.20 -11.49
N VAL A 241 -10.99 0.09 -11.15
CA VAL A 241 -9.79 0.92 -11.00
C VAL A 241 -9.99 1.89 -9.84
N VAL A 242 -9.01 2.75 -9.58
CA VAL A 242 -9.09 3.73 -8.49
C VAL A 242 -8.89 5.14 -9.02
N ILE A 243 -9.82 6.05 -8.72
CA ILE A 243 -9.59 7.49 -8.88
C ILE A 243 -8.69 7.95 -7.74
N VAL A 244 -7.53 8.49 -8.09
CA VAL A 244 -6.56 9.02 -7.12
C VAL A 244 -6.43 10.52 -7.20
N GLY A 245 -6.99 11.16 -8.24
CA GLY A 245 -6.90 12.60 -8.44
C GLY A 245 -7.60 13.05 -9.72
N TRP A 246 -7.36 14.30 -10.12
CA TRP A 246 -7.89 14.87 -11.35
C TRP A 246 -7.01 15.99 -11.90
N THR A 247 -7.12 16.21 -13.21
CA THR A 247 -6.69 17.43 -13.91
C THR A 247 -7.94 18.28 -14.23
N LYS A 248 -7.76 19.37 -14.97
CA LYS A 248 -8.88 20.20 -15.45
C LYS A 248 -9.98 19.38 -16.15
N THR A 249 -9.61 18.37 -16.94
CA THR A 249 -10.53 17.65 -17.83
C THR A 249 -10.58 16.14 -17.62
N HIS A 250 -9.68 15.56 -16.82
CA HIS A 250 -9.54 14.11 -16.67
C HIS A 250 -9.48 13.69 -15.21
N TRP A 251 -9.84 12.44 -14.96
CA TRP A 251 -9.53 11.74 -13.72
C TRP A 251 -8.16 11.08 -13.85
N ILE A 252 -7.37 11.09 -12.77
CA ILE A 252 -6.12 10.34 -12.65
C ILE A 252 -6.47 8.99 -12.04
N ILE A 253 -6.13 7.92 -12.74
CA ILE A 253 -6.56 6.55 -12.44
C ILE A 253 -5.36 5.68 -12.10
N GLN A 254 -5.36 5.04 -10.93
CA GLN A 254 -4.46 3.92 -10.64
C GLN A 254 -5.06 2.65 -11.25
N ASN A 255 -4.34 2.04 -12.20
CA ASN A 255 -4.73 0.79 -12.84
C ASN A 255 -3.92 -0.40 -12.26
N SER A 256 -4.26 -1.62 -12.68
CA SER A 256 -3.64 -2.87 -12.21
C SER A 256 -3.13 -3.75 -13.35
N TRP A 257 -2.74 -3.17 -14.50
CA TRP A 257 -2.33 -3.94 -15.67
C TRP A 257 -0.82 -4.16 -15.80
N ASP A 258 0.05 -3.22 -15.40
CA ASP A 258 1.44 -3.24 -15.88
C ASP A 258 2.51 -2.90 -14.85
N ALA A 259 2.92 -3.88 -14.02
CA ALA A 259 4.03 -3.84 -13.04
C ALA A 259 5.40 -3.34 -13.58
N ASN A 260 5.54 -3.25 -14.91
CA ASN A 260 6.80 -2.99 -15.60
C ASN A 260 6.84 -1.63 -16.28
N THR A 261 5.74 -0.88 -16.26
CA THR A 261 5.69 0.45 -16.88
C THR A 261 5.86 1.50 -15.78
N GLN A 262 6.76 2.46 -15.97
CA GLN A 262 6.88 3.59 -15.03
C GLN A 262 5.60 4.46 -14.96
N ASN A 263 4.56 4.11 -15.72
CA ASN A 263 3.29 4.82 -15.84
C ASN A 263 2.13 3.95 -15.35
N VAL A 264 2.00 3.86 -14.03
CA VAL A 264 0.84 3.21 -13.38
C VAL A 264 -0.45 4.02 -13.49
N PHE A 265 -0.33 5.28 -13.90
CA PHE A 265 -1.44 6.22 -14.01
C PHE A 265 -2.00 6.28 -15.42
N TRP A 266 -3.31 6.10 -15.47
CA TRP A 266 -4.12 6.20 -16.65
C TRP A 266 -5.06 7.39 -16.51
N TYR A 267 -5.61 7.82 -17.62
CA TYR A 267 -6.51 8.97 -17.69
C TYR A 267 -7.84 8.55 -18.28
N ILE A 268 -8.90 9.15 -17.76
CA ILE A 268 -10.25 9.05 -18.32
C ILE A 268 -10.92 10.41 -18.26
N SER A 269 -11.57 10.82 -19.35
CA SER A 269 -12.22 12.13 -19.44
C SER A 269 -13.35 12.26 -18.41
N GLN A 270 -13.41 13.40 -17.71
CA GLN A 270 -14.49 13.76 -16.79
C GLN A 270 -15.86 13.93 -17.47
N GLN A 271 -15.88 13.97 -18.81
CA GLN A 271 -17.10 14.04 -19.62
C GLN A 271 -17.65 12.64 -20.00
N SER A 272 -16.91 11.57 -19.70
CA SER A 272 -17.38 10.21 -19.93
C SER A 272 -18.57 9.92 -18.99
N TYR A 273 -19.73 9.59 -19.56
CA TYR A 273 -21.05 9.53 -18.89
C TYR A 273 -21.61 8.10 -18.89
N PRO A 274 -22.35 7.67 -17.85
CA PRO A 274 -21.98 7.70 -16.44
C PRO A 274 -21.48 6.31 -16.00
N TYR A 275 -20.39 6.30 -15.26
CA TYR A 275 -20.01 5.23 -14.35
C TYR A 275 -21.27 4.79 -13.56
N ASN A 276 -21.71 3.54 -13.65
CA ASN A 276 -22.71 3.04 -12.70
C ASN A 276 -21.95 2.85 -11.39
N PRO A 277 -22.11 3.76 -10.42
CA PRO A 277 -21.05 3.94 -9.48
C PRO A 277 -21.31 3.14 -8.24
N THR A 278 -20.33 2.32 -7.88
CA THR A 278 -20.14 1.98 -6.48
C THR A 278 -18.89 2.73 -6.03
N TYR A 279 -18.98 4.03 -5.77
CA TYR A 279 -17.82 4.76 -5.26
C TYR A 279 -17.69 4.50 -3.79
N VAL A 280 -16.58 3.89 -3.38
CA VAL A 280 -16.39 3.54 -1.98
C VAL A 280 -15.49 4.56 -1.28
N LEU A 281 -16.09 5.27 -0.34
CA LEU A 281 -15.42 6.05 0.69
C LEU A 281 -15.04 5.10 1.81
N VAL A 282 -13.76 5.05 2.15
CA VAL A 282 -13.26 4.25 3.26
C VAL A 282 -13.03 5.18 4.44
N LYS A 283 -13.75 4.98 5.54
CA LYS A 283 -13.43 5.66 6.80
C LYS A 283 -12.63 4.69 7.65
N ASN A 284 -11.34 4.95 7.75
CA ASN A 284 -10.46 4.20 8.63
C ASN A 284 -10.27 4.93 9.94
N HIS A 285 -10.53 4.24 11.04
CA HIS A 285 -9.67 4.32 12.20
C HIS A 285 -8.75 3.11 12.12
N VAL A 286 -7.54 3.26 11.57
CA VAL A 286 -6.46 2.39 12.05
C VAL A 286 -6.14 2.91 13.45
N GLU A 287 -6.93 2.49 14.44
CA GLU A 287 -6.67 2.77 15.85
C GLU A 287 -5.49 1.94 16.38
N LYS A 288 -4.82 1.16 15.51
CA LYS A 288 -3.64 0.40 15.85
C LYS A 288 -2.43 1.33 15.99
N ILE A 289 -2.36 1.92 17.18
CA ILE A 289 -1.19 2.27 17.98
C ILE A 289 0.12 1.85 17.28
N VAL A 290 0.61 2.69 16.37
CA VAL A 290 2.06 2.76 16.25
C VAL A 290 2.46 3.39 17.59
N PRO A 291 3.20 2.70 18.48
CA PRO A 291 3.70 3.36 19.67
C PRO A 291 4.41 4.60 19.15
N ILE A 292 3.89 5.77 19.53
CA ILE A 292 4.58 7.04 19.28
C ILE A 292 6.02 6.75 19.70
N PRO A 293 7.01 6.90 18.81
CA PRO A 293 8.41 6.68 19.17
C PRO A 293 8.60 7.39 20.51
N GLU A 294 9.03 6.66 21.54
CA GLU A 294 9.28 7.29 22.83
C GLU A 294 10.15 8.51 22.53
N PRO A 295 9.81 9.70 23.07
CA PRO A 295 10.59 10.90 22.84
C PRO A 295 12.06 10.53 22.99
N ASP A 296 12.86 10.84 21.96
CA ASP A 296 14.30 10.60 21.99
C ASP A 296 14.79 11.07 23.36
N PRO A 297 15.38 10.18 24.20
CA PRO A 297 15.67 10.49 25.59
C PRO A 297 16.33 11.86 25.66
N ASP A 298 15.70 12.74 26.46
CA ASP A 298 16.12 14.13 26.64
C ASP A 298 17.66 14.16 26.68
N PRO A 299 18.33 14.99 25.85
CA PRO A 299 19.77 14.99 25.74
C PRO A 299 20.37 14.90 27.14
N GLN A 300 21.08 13.80 27.42
CA GLN A 300 21.75 13.63 28.71
C GLN A 300 22.48 14.94 29.00
N PRO A 301 22.29 15.54 30.20
CA PRO A 301 22.94 16.78 30.55
C PRO A 301 24.41 16.67 30.18
N ASP A 302 24.87 17.61 29.34
CA ASP A 302 26.24 17.65 28.86
C ASP A 302 27.14 17.45 30.09
N PRO A 303 28.07 16.46 30.08
CA PRO A 303 28.87 16.15 31.25
C PRO A 303 29.45 17.44 31.81
N ALA A 304 29.22 17.69 33.10
CA ALA A 304 29.70 18.89 33.76
C ALA A 304 31.16 19.12 33.37
N PRO A 305 31.55 20.36 33.00
CA PRO A 305 32.89 20.67 32.54
C PRO A 305 33.91 19.98 33.44
N ASN A 306 34.72 19.11 32.85
CA ASN A 306 35.75 18.37 33.57
C ASN A 306 36.58 19.43 34.34
N PRO A 307 36.71 19.32 35.67
CA PRO A 307 37.42 20.30 36.46
C PRO A 307 38.76 20.61 35.81
N ASP A 308 39.02 21.92 35.65
CA ASP A 308 40.22 22.45 35.02
C ASP A 308 41.44 21.68 35.55
N PRO A 309 42.30 21.13 34.68
CA PRO A 309 43.46 20.37 35.10
C PRO A 309 44.22 21.17 36.15
N GLN A 310 44.36 20.61 37.36
CA GLN A 310 45.18 21.26 38.37
C GLN A 310 46.58 21.48 37.77
N PRO A 311 47.18 22.66 38.00
CA PRO A 311 48.52 22.97 37.51
C PRO A 311 49.45 21.79 37.79
N GLN A 312 50.02 21.20 36.74
CA GLN A 312 51.02 20.17 36.93
C GLN A 312 52.14 20.75 37.80
N PRO A 313 52.58 20.01 38.84
CA PRO A 313 53.73 20.41 39.64
C PRO A 313 54.90 20.71 38.71
N ASP A 314 55.51 21.88 38.89
CA ASP A 314 56.69 22.31 38.16
C ASP A 314 57.72 21.16 38.18
N PRO A 315 58.24 20.72 37.02
CA PRO A 315 59.14 19.58 36.97
C PRO A 315 60.33 19.81 37.91
N THR A 316 60.42 18.98 38.94
CA THR A 316 61.57 18.98 39.84
C THR A 316 62.85 18.80 39.02
N PRO A 317 63.88 19.65 39.23
CA PRO A 317 65.12 19.58 38.48
C PRO A 317 65.69 18.16 38.52
N VAL A 318 65.85 17.55 37.34
CA VAL A 318 66.32 16.18 37.17
C VAL A 318 67.81 16.10 37.50
N LYS A 319 68.16 16.14 38.79
CA LYS A 319 69.54 15.99 39.27
C LYS A 319 70.05 14.54 39.20
N ASP A 320 69.15 13.56 39.01
CA ASP A 320 69.51 12.15 39.16
C ASP A 320 70.09 11.49 37.90
N ILE A 321 69.84 12.02 36.69
CA ILE A 321 70.34 11.38 35.44
C ILE A 321 71.87 11.46 35.32
N ILE A 322 72.50 12.52 35.83
CA ILE A 322 73.97 12.67 35.75
C ILE A 322 74.69 11.63 36.62
N MET A 323 74.09 11.22 37.74
CA MET A 323 74.69 10.23 38.64
C MET A 323 74.70 8.83 38.01
N TYR A 324 73.63 8.42 37.33
CA TYR A 324 73.57 7.11 36.67
C TYR A 324 74.55 6.98 35.50
N ILE A 325 74.77 8.06 34.74
CA ILE A 325 75.75 8.08 33.65
C ILE A 325 77.18 7.94 34.21
N ALA A 326 77.50 8.63 35.30
CA ALA A 326 78.82 8.54 35.93
C ALA A 326 79.12 7.13 36.47
N VAL A 327 78.14 6.48 37.11
CA VAL A 327 78.28 5.10 37.62
C VAL A 327 78.44 4.11 36.47
N GLY A 328 77.67 4.26 35.38
CA GLY A 328 77.77 3.40 34.21
C GLY A 328 79.13 3.46 33.52
N ILE A 329 79.68 4.67 33.33
CA ILE A 329 81.02 4.84 32.74
C ILE A 329 82.09 4.20 33.64
N PHE A 330 81.99 4.37 34.96
CA PHE A 330 82.96 3.82 35.90
C PHE A 330 82.97 2.28 35.88
N ALA A 331 81.80 1.65 35.81
CA ALA A 331 81.67 0.19 35.72
C ALA A 331 82.29 -0.37 34.42
N ILE A 332 82.07 0.30 33.29
CA ILE A 332 82.65 -0.12 31.99
C ILE A 332 84.18 -0.03 32.02
N LEU A 333 84.73 1.05 32.59
CA LEU A 333 86.18 1.21 32.74
C LEU A 333 86.79 0.14 33.66
N LEU A 334 86.12 -0.21 34.76
CA LEU A 334 86.55 -1.27 35.67
C LEU A 334 86.59 -2.64 34.99
N ILE A 335 85.56 -2.97 34.21
CA ILE A 335 85.51 -4.22 33.43
C ILE A 335 86.64 -4.24 32.39
N GLY A 336 86.89 -3.12 31.70
CA GLY A 336 87.99 -2.98 30.75
C GLY A 336 89.36 -3.26 31.38
N VAL A 337 89.63 -2.71 32.57
CA VAL A 337 90.89 -2.95 33.31
C VAL A 337 91.03 -4.42 33.72
N ILE A 338 89.94 -5.07 34.15
CA ILE A 338 89.96 -6.50 34.51
C ILE A 338 90.26 -7.37 33.29
N ILE A 339 89.68 -7.05 32.13
CA ILE A 339 89.91 -7.80 30.88
C ILE A 339 91.36 -7.62 30.40
N ILE A 340 91.91 -6.40 30.47
CA ILE A 340 93.30 -6.12 30.07
C ILE A 340 94.29 -6.86 30.97
N ARG A 341 94.04 -6.96 32.28
CA ARG A 341 94.93 -7.68 33.23
C ARG A 341 94.88 -9.21 33.11
N ARG A 342 93.92 -9.78 32.37
CA ARG A 342 93.79 -11.23 32.16
C ARG A 342 94.40 -11.73 30.85
N LYS A 343 94.94 -10.84 30.03
CA LYS A 343 95.88 -11.16 28.95
C LYS A 343 97.29 -10.88 29.43
#